data_AF-A0A7Y7SR51-F1
#
_entry.id   AF-A0A7Y7SR51-F1
#
_cell.length_a   1.000
_cell.length_b   1.000
_cell.length_c   1.000
_cell.angle_alpha   90.00
_cell.angle_beta   90.00
_cell.angle_gamma   90.00
#
_symmetry.space_group_name_H-M   'P 1'
#
loop_
_entity.id
_entity.type
_entity.pdbx_description
1 polymer ?
#
loop_
_entity_poly.entity_id
_entity_poly.type
_entity_poly.pdbx_seq_one_letter_code
_entity_poly.pdbx_strand_id
1 'polypeptide(L)'
;MCKVLVLLSGLMMLQTAMAADGTISFSGAIVEPSCTTATQLQGTSVTCTREGVDKVRTIALNQSQQALPYQLGTVRVKSVNNLKFIEVTYK
;
A
#
# COMPACT_ATOMS: atom_id res chain seq x y z
N MET A 1 -32.17 -59.85 -29.53
CA MET A 1 -31.79 -58.44 -29.81
C MET A 1 -32.26 -57.58 -28.63
N CYS A 2 -31.52 -56.53 -28.26
CA CYS A 2 -31.88 -55.55 -27.21
C CYS A 2 -31.73 -55.94 -25.72
N LYS A 3 -30.60 -56.46 -25.27
CA LYS A 3 -30.23 -56.38 -23.82
C LYS A 3 -28.80 -55.93 -23.52
N VAL A 4 -27.91 -55.94 -24.51
CA VAL A 4 -26.50 -55.51 -24.34
C VAL A 4 -26.32 -53.99 -24.46
N LEU A 5 -27.30 -53.27 -25.02
CA LEU A 5 -27.15 -51.85 -25.35
C LEU A 5 -27.30 -50.89 -24.15
N VAL A 6 -27.84 -51.35 -23.01
CA VAL A 6 -28.21 -50.46 -21.89
C VAL A 6 -27.01 -50.15 -20.96
N LEU A 7 -25.96 -50.97 -20.99
CA LEU A 7 -24.82 -50.84 -20.08
C LEU A 7 -23.74 -49.84 -20.53
N LEU A 8 -23.74 -49.42 -21.81
CA LEU A 8 -22.75 -48.45 -22.32
C LEU A 8 -23.22 -46.98 -22.30
N SER A 9 -24.49 -46.74 -22.02
CA SER A 9 -25.08 -45.39 -22.04
C SER A 9 -24.87 -44.56 -20.75
N GLY A 10 -24.27 -45.14 -19.71
CA GLY A 10 -24.08 -44.47 -18.41
C GLY A 10 -22.80 -43.63 -18.27
N LEU A 11 -21.88 -43.69 -19.25
CA LEU A 11 -20.54 -43.07 -19.13
C LEU A 11 -20.43 -41.66 -19.73
N MET A 12 -21.52 -41.06 -20.19
CA MET A 12 -21.49 -39.76 -20.90
C MET A 12 -21.67 -38.52 -20.00
N MET A 13 -21.77 -38.67 -18.67
CA MET A 13 -22.09 -37.55 -17.77
C MET A 13 -20.97 -37.23 -16.76
N LEU A 14 -19.71 -37.30 -17.18
CA LEU A 14 -18.59 -36.71 -16.42
C LEU A 14 -17.82 -35.74 -17.32
N GLN A 15 -18.48 -34.66 -17.75
CA GLN A 15 -17.75 -33.43 -18.05
C GLN A 15 -17.47 -32.74 -16.71
N THR A 16 -16.47 -33.23 -15.98
CA THR A 16 -15.87 -32.43 -14.91
C THR A 16 -15.30 -31.22 -15.60
N ALA A 17 -15.97 -30.08 -15.48
CA ALA A 17 -15.45 -28.79 -15.90
C ALA A 17 -14.18 -28.52 -15.10
N MET A 18 -13.05 -28.98 -15.62
CA MET A 18 -11.75 -28.66 -15.09
C MET A 18 -11.47 -27.24 -15.54
N ALA A 19 -11.79 -26.27 -14.67
CA ALA A 19 -11.26 -24.94 -14.81
C ALA A 19 -9.73 -25.06 -14.65
N ALA A 20 -9.08 -25.26 -15.80
CA ALA A 20 -7.63 -25.33 -16.01
C ALA A 20 -6.93 -24.24 -15.19
N ASP A 21 -7.29 -23.02 -15.58
CA ASP A 21 -6.63 -21.79 -15.21
C ASP A 21 -7.61 -20.61 -15.46
N GLY A 22 -7.32 -19.45 -14.88
CA GLY A 22 -8.09 -18.24 -15.07
C GLY A 22 -7.24 -17.00 -14.81
N THR A 23 -7.71 -15.83 -15.24
CA THR A 23 -7.01 -14.56 -14.98
C THR A 23 -7.72 -13.81 -13.85
N ILE A 24 -6.98 -13.46 -12.81
CA ILE A 24 -7.45 -12.51 -11.80
C ILE A 24 -6.93 -11.13 -12.19
N SER A 25 -7.85 -10.20 -12.46
CA SER A 25 -7.51 -8.80 -12.73
C SER A 25 -7.77 -7.96 -11.49
N PHE A 26 -6.71 -7.39 -10.93
CA PHE A 26 -6.81 -6.41 -9.85
C PHE A 26 -6.81 -5.01 -10.45
N SER A 27 -7.74 -4.16 -10.00
CA SER A 27 -7.79 -2.75 -10.34
C SER A 27 -7.89 -1.94 -9.06
N GLY A 28 -7.12 -0.87 -8.96
CA GLY A 28 -7.10 0.02 -7.81
C GLY A 28 -6.38 1.31 -8.13
N ALA A 29 -6.58 2.32 -7.30
CA ALA A 29 -5.87 3.59 -7.35
C ALA A 29 -5.23 3.87 -5.99
N ILE A 30 -4.07 4.52 -5.99
CA ILE A 30 -3.51 5.11 -4.78
C ILE A 30 -4.34 6.37 -4.51
N VAL A 31 -5.21 6.32 -3.52
CA VAL A 31 -6.14 7.43 -3.19
C VAL A 31 -5.56 8.41 -2.18
N GLU A 32 -4.50 8.04 -1.46
CA GLU A 32 -3.88 8.88 -0.43
C GLU A 32 -2.59 9.51 -0.95
N PRO A 33 -2.42 10.84 -0.78
CA PRO A 33 -1.18 11.50 -1.15
C PRO A 33 -0.05 11.11 -0.19
N SER A 34 1.19 11.24 -0.65
CA SER A 34 2.36 11.22 0.25
C SER A 34 2.23 12.31 1.31
N CYS A 35 2.86 12.12 2.47
CA CYS A 35 2.92 13.18 3.46
C CYS A 35 3.54 14.45 2.88
N THR A 36 2.93 15.60 3.15
CA THR A 36 3.40 16.92 2.71
C THR A 36 4.27 17.54 3.80
N THR A 37 5.34 18.22 3.40
CA THR A 37 6.24 18.93 4.32
C THR A 37 6.07 20.43 4.12
N ALA A 38 5.85 21.17 5.20
CA ALA A 38 5.75 22.62 5.18
C ALA A 38 6.85 23.22 6.06
N THR A 39 7.67 24.11 5.49
CA THR A 39 8.70 24.84 6.23
C THR A 39 8.25 26.29 6.42
N GLN A 40 8.16 26.71 7.67
CA GLN A 40 7.85 28.07 8.09
C GLN A 40 9.04 28.66 8.87
N LEU A 41 9.05 29.98 9.06
CA LEU A 41 10.12 30.70 9.77
C LEU A 41 10.45 30.11 11.16
N GLN A 42 9.45 29.52 11.85
CA GLN A 42 9.59 29.02 13.22
C GLN A 42 9.77 27.49 13.29
N GLY A 43 9.69 26.76 12.17
CA GLY A 43 9.80 25.30 12.20
C GLY A 43 9.37 24.62 10.92
N THR A 44 9.58 23.30 10.87
CA THR A 44 9.09 22.44 9.79
C THR A 44 8.04 21.49 10.34
N SER A 45 6.94 21.28 9.63
CA SER A 45 5.91 20.30 9.96
C SER A 45 5.72 19.32 8.81
N VAL A 46 5.25 18.12 9.15
CA VAL A 46 4.83 17.10 8.20
C VAL A 46 3.37 16.75 8.46
N THR A 47 2.58 16.79 7.40
CA THR A 47 1.17 16.42 7.39
C THR A 47 1.01 15.14 6.60
N CYS A 48 0.41 14.11 7.21
CA CYS A 48 0.05 12.89 6.51
C CYS A 48 -1.46 12.69 6.59
N THR A 49 -2.05 12.22 5.49
CA THR A 49 -3.45 11.81 5.43
C THR A 49 -3.51 10.29 5.45
N ARG A 50 -4.38 9.73 6.30
CA ARG A 50 -4.70 8.30 6.30
C ARG A 50 -6.17 8.10 6.62
N GLU A 51 -6.84 7.30 5.81
CA GLU A 51 -8.29 7.07 5.83
C GLU A 51 -9.09 8.39 5.79
N GLY A 52 -8.58 9.37 5.04
CA GLY A 52 -9.16 10.72 4.95
C GLY A 52 -8.92 11.60 6.19
N VAL A 53 -8.12 11.15 7.17
CA VAL A 53 -7.81 11.90 8.39
C VAL A 53 -6.39 12.44 8.35
N ASP A 54 -6.25 13.75 8.52
CA ASP A 54 -4.96 14.40 8.60
C ASP A 54 -4.36 14.32 10.01
N LYS A 55 -3.07 14.01 10.07
CA LYS A 55 -2.25 14.22 11.27
C LYS A 55 -1.03 15.03 10.93
N VAL A 56 -0.81 16.05 11.75
CA VAL A 56 0.32 16.97 11.64
C VAL A 56 1.32 16.68 12.76
N ARG A 57 2.60 16.68 12.42
CA ARG A 57 3.70 16.62 13.39
C ARG A 57 4.72 17.71 13.09
N THR A 58 5.02 18.53 14.08
CA THR A 58 6.16 19.46 14.02
C THR A 58 7.46 18.68 14.19
N ILE A 59 8.42 18.90 13.29
CA ILE A 59 9.74 18.29 13.32
C ILE A 59 10.62 19.06 14.31
N ALA A 60 11.09 18.34 15.32
CA ALA A 60 12.08 18.85 16.24
C ALA A 60 13.47 18.88 15.56
N LEU A 61 13.98 20.07 15.19
CA LEU A 61 15.24 20.22 14.46
C LEU A 61 16.51 19.86 15.27
N ASN A 62 16.36 19.57 16.56
CA ASN A 62 17.40 19.11 17.47
C ASN A 62 17.40 17.58 17.66
N GLN A 63 16.42 16.87 17.11
CA GLN A 63 16.35 15.41 17.18
C GLN A 63 16.80 14.79 15.85
N SER A 64 17.65 13.77 15.92
CA SER A 64 18.20 13.12 14.74
C SER A 64 17.14 12.36 13.95
N GLN A 65 16.21 11.67 14.60
CA GLN A 65 15.19 10.85 13.95
C GLN A 65 13.86 10.88 14.69
N GLN A 66 12.76 11.02 13.95
CA GLN A 66 11.40 11.08 14.48
C GLN A 66 10.46 10.26 13.59
N ALA A 67 9.44 9.62 14.16
CA ALA A 67 8.46 8.89 13.37
C ALA A 67 7.51 9.85 12.63
N LEU A 68 7.14 9.53 11.39
CA LEU A 68 6.04 10.21 10.71
C LEU A 68 4.71 9.93 11.41
N PRO A 69 3.69 10.79 11.24
CA PRO A 69 2.32 10.46 11.60
C PRO A 69 1.90 9.08 11.08
N TYR A 70 1.05 8.39 11.84
CA TYR A 70 0.61 7.01 11.56
C TYR A 70 1.74 5.98 11.40
N GLN A 71 2.96 6.30 11.84
CA GLN A 71 4.13 5.43 11.70
C GLN A 71 4.44 5.02 10.25
N LEU A 72 4.03 5.85 9.27
CA LEU A 72 4.25 5.64 7.82
C LEU A 72 5.72 5.63 7.41
N GLY A 73 6.61 6.02 8.31
CA GLY A 73 8.00 6.24 8.01
C GLY A 73 8.72 6.96 9.12
N THR A 74 9.89 7.48 8.78
CA THR A 74 10.72 8.28 9.67
C THR A 74 11.18 9.53 8.97
N VAL A 75 11.36 10.59 9.75
CA VAL A 75 12.04 11.81 9.33
C VAL A 75 13.37 11.89 10.04
N ARG A 76 14.41 12.30 9.31
CA ARG A 76 15.75 12.51 9.81
C ARG A 76 16.21 13.92 9.50
N VAL A 77 16.80 14.59 10.48
CA VAL A 77 17.38 15.92 10.30
C VAL A 77 18.89 15.74 10.07
N LYS A 78 19.36 16.07 8.87
CA LYS A 78 20.79 16.05 8.53
C LYS A 78 21.32 17.47 8.44
N SER A 79 22.39 17.78 9.16
CA SER A 79 23.09 19.06 9.03
C SER A 79 24.26 18.88 8.06
N VAL A 80 24.30 19.71 7.01
CA VAL A 80 25.43 19.78 6.08
C VAL A 80 25.81 21.24 5.93
N ASN A 81 27.01 21.61 6.38
CA ASN A 81 27.43 23.00 6.53
C ASN A 81 26.43 23.81 7.39
N ASN A 82 25.95 24.93 6.87
CA ASN A 82 24.96 25.80 7.52
C ASN A 82 23.50 25.45 7.13
N LEU A 83 23.28 24.30 6.47
CA LEU A 83 21.97 23.86 6.00
C LEU A 83 21.48 22.66 6.80
N LYS A 84 20.17 22.65 7.07
CA LYS A 84 19.47 21.49 7.62
C LYS A 84 18.60 20.87 6.53
N PHE A 85 18.83 19.60 6.27
CA PHE A 85 18.07 18.78 5.35
C PHE A 85 17.07 17.93 6.14
N ILE A 86 15.82 17.92 5.68
CA ILE A 86 14.76 17.07 6.21
C ILE A 86 14.63 15.89 5.27
N GLU A 87 15.15 14.74 5.69
CA GLU A 87 15.09 13.50 4.94
C GLU A 87 13.88 12.69 5.41
N VAL A 88 12.92 12.47 4.52
CA VAL A 88 11.71 11.67 4.77
C VAL A 88 11.92 10.28 4.16
N THR A 89 11.73 9.22 4.94
CA THR A 89 11.81 7.83 4.48
C THR A 89 10.52 7.10 4.83
N TYR A 90 9.82 6.59 3.82
CA TYR A 90 8.60 5.80 3.97
C TYR A 90 8.93 4.31 4.21
N LYS A 91 8.03 3.59 4.90
CA LYS A 91 8.09 2.14 5.11
C LYS A 91 7.29 1.39 4.05
#